data_AF-A0A842J4G6-F1
#
_entry.id   AF-A0A842J4G6-F1
#
_cell.length_a   1.000
_cell.length_b   1.000
_cell.length_c   1.000
_cell.angle_alpha   90.00
_cell.angle_beta   90.00
_cell.angle_gamma   90.00
#
_symmetry.space_group_name_H-M   'P 1'
#
loop_
_entity.id
_entity.type
_entity.pdbx_description
1 polymer ?
#
loop_
_entity_poly.entity_id
_entity_poly.type
_entity_poly.pdbx_seq_one_letter_code
_entity_poly.pdbx_strand_id
1 'polypeptide(L)'
;MAKGLDKHMERKSIVTSFGKDLARRSKSTCELCGTKNVKLSVYEVPPVEEEPVFENCLFLCDDCIKILNNIKKSQENELRFLGDSMWSEVPLVKATSIYVLEQIKDRYHWANEMLENAYLDEETLEILGRIK
;
A
#
# COMPACT_ATOMS: atom_id res chain seq x y z
N MET A 1 -30.74 -15.45 -1.74
CA MET A 1 -29.42 -15.29 -1.09
C MET A 1 -28.30 -15.03 -2.12
N ALA A 2 -28.55 -14.27 -3.20
CA ALA A 2 -27.57 -14.04 -4.30
C ALA A 2 -26.89 -12.66 -4.29
N LYS A 3 -27.56 -11.63 -3.75
CA LYS A 3 -27.11 -10.22 -3.82
C LYS A 3 -25.68 -9.95 -3.30
N GLY A 4 -25.20 -10.71 -2.32
CA GLY A 4 -23.84 -10.52 -1.77
C GLY A 4 -22.75 -11.06 -2.70
N LEU A 5 -23.03 -12.14 -3.43
CA LEU A 5 -22.10 -12.74 -4.37
C LEU A 5 -21.94 -11.83 -5.61
N ASP A 6 -23.05 -11.28 -6.11
CA ASP A 6 -23.07 -10.38 -7.27
C ASP A 6 -22.23 -9.12 -7.01
N LYS A 7 -22.41 -8.47 -5.85
CA LYS A 7 -21.63 -7.30 -5.43
C LYS A 7 -20.13 -7.57 -5.33
N HIS A 8 -19.74 -8.73 -4.79
CA HIS A 8 -18.33 -9.10 -4.69
C HIS A 8 -17.70 -9.34 -6.08
N MET A 9 -18.42 -9.98 -7.00
CA MET A 9 -17.94 -10.18 -8.38
C MET A 9 -17.80 -8.86 -9.13
N GLU A 10 -18.77 -7.96 -8.97
CA GLU A 10 -18.75 -6.61 -9.55
C GLU A 10 -17.55 -5.80 -9.03
N ARG A 11 -17.35 -5.76 -7.70
CA ARG A 11 -16.19 -5.10 -7.09
C ARG A 11 -14.88 -5.64 -7.67
N LYS A 12 -14.74 -6.96 -7.71
CA LYS A 12 -13.53 -7.62 -8.23
C LYS A 12 -13.28 -7.26 -9.70
N SER A 13 -14.34 -7.14 -10.51
CA SER A 13 -14.23 -6.72 -11.90
C SER A 13 -13.69 -5.29 -12.03
N ILE A 14 -14.22 -4.36 -11.24
CA ILE A 14 -13.78 -2.95 -11.22
C ILE A 14 -12.31 -2.87 -10.76
N VAL A 15 -11.97 -3.49 -9.63
CA VAL A 15 -10.61 -3.47 -9.08
C VAL A 15 -9.61 -4.08 -10.06
N THR A 16 -9.98 -5.18 -10.74
CA THR A 16 -9.12 -5.79 -11.76
C THR A 16 -8.91 -4.87 -12.96
N SER A 17 -9.90 -4.05 -13.31
CA SER A 17 -9.79 -3.10 -14.43
C SER A 17 -8.70 -2.05 -14.22
N PHE A 18 -8.41 -1.68 -12.96
CA PHE A 18 -7.34 -0.75 -12.59
C PHE A 18 -5.92 -1.29 -12.85
N GLY A 19 -5.78 -2.63 -12.96
CA GLY A 19 -4.48 -3.28 -13.06
C GLY A 19 -3.62 -2.81 -14.23
N LYS A 20 -4.21 -2.39 -15.36
CA LYS A 20 -3.44 -1.90 -16.52
C LYS A 20 -2.76 -0.56 -16.23
N ASP A 21 -3.48 0.40 -15.66
CA ASP A 21 -2.94 1.72 -15.36
C ASP A 21 -2.00 1.68 -14.17
N LEU A 22 -2.29 0.82 -13.19
CA LEU A 22 -1.38 0.51 -12.08
C LEU A 22 -0.07 -0.15 -12.56
N ALA A 23 -0.14 -1.09 -13.51
CA ALA A 23 1.06 -1.66 -14.13
C ALA A 23 1.87 -0.62 -14.92
N ARG A 24 1.21 0.38 -15.52
CA ARG A 24 1.90 1.49 -16.19
C ARG A 24 2.59 2.41 -15.18
N ARG A 25 1.88 2.83 -14.11
CA ARG A 25 2.41 3.68 -13.03
C ARG A 25 3.65 3.06 -12.38
N SER A 26 3.55 1.77 -12.06
CA SER A 26 4.61 1.01 -11.39
C SER A 26 5.71 0.48 -12.30
N LYS A 27 5.61 0.68 -13.63
CA LYS A 27 6.46 0.05 -14.65
C LYS A 27 6.53 -1.48 -14.49
N SER A 28 5.40 -2.10 -14.14
CA SER A 28 5.25 -3.55 -13.88
C SER A 28 6.16 -4.07 -12.77
N THR A 29 6.30 -3.30 -11.69
CA THR A 29 7.05 -3.65 -10.49
C THR A 29 6.18 -3.48 -9.24
N CYS A 30 6.54 -4.13 -8.13
CA CYS A 30 5.83 -3.89 -6.87
C CYS A 30 6.03 -2.44 -6.44
N GLU A 31 4.96 -1.69 -6.21
CA GLU A 31 5.05 -0.27 -5.85
C GLU A 31 5.64 -0.03 -4.46
N LEU A 32 5.61 -1.04 -3.59
CA LEU A 32 6.13 -0.91 -2.22
C LEU A 32 7.59 -1.37 -2.12
N CYS A 33 7.93 -2.56 -2.61
CA CYS A 33 9.29 -3.12 -2.47
C CYS A 33 10.13 -3.09 -3.76
N GLY A 34 9.59 -2.62 -4.89
CA GLY A 34 10.31 -2.54 -6.17
C GLY A 34 10.59 -3.87 -6.87
N THR A 35 10.16 -5.00 -6.30
CA THR A 35 10.42 -6.34 -6.87
C THR A 35 9.80 -6.49 -8.26
N LYS A 36 10.53 -7.15 -9.17
CA LYS A 36 10.14 -7.41 -10.56
C LYS A 36 9.95 -8.91 -10.81
N ASN A 37 9.35 -9.27 -11.95
CA ASN A 37 9.18 -10.66 -12.41
C ASN A 37 8.40 -11.56 -11.42
N VAL A 38 7.50 -10.96 -10.65
CA VAL A 38 6.61 -11.66 -9.73
C VAL A 38 5.16 -11.36 -10.08
N LYS A 39 4.24 -12.16 -9.55
CA LYS A 39 2.82 -11.85 -9.65
C LYS A 39 2.53 -10.57 -8.86
N LEU A 40 1.85 -9.64 -9.51
CA LEU A 40 1.39 -8.40 -8.91
C LEU A 40 -0.14 -8.37 -8.94
N SER A 41 -0.72 -7.87 -7.87
CA SER A 41 -2.17 -7.77 -7.68
C SER A 41 -2.54 -6.35 -7.25
N VAL A 42 -3.74 -5.93 -7.62
CA VAL A 42 -4.30 -4.66 -7.13
C VAL A 42 -4.66 -4.84 -5.66
N TYR A 43 -4.11 -3.98 -4.81
CA TYR A 43 -4.36 -3.92 -3.38
C TYR A 43 -5.07 -2.62 -3.06
N GLU A 44 -6.28 -2.72 -2.53
CA GLU A 44 -7.03 -1.57 -2.03
C GLU A 44 -6.52 -1.25 -0.62
N VAL A 45 -5.96 -0.06 -0.45
CA VAL A 45 -5.45 0.39 0.85
C VAL A 45 -6.64 0.67 1.78
N PRO A 46 -6.71 0.06 2.96
CA PRO A 46 -7.78 0.33 3.92
C PRO A 46 -7.77 1.79 4.42
N PRO A 47 -8.91 2.36 4.81
CA PRO A 47 -10.26 1.77 4.77
C PRO A 47 -10.81 1.71 3.34
N VAL A 48 -11.48 0.59 3.04
CA VAL A 48 -12.00 0.32 1.69
C VAL A 48 -13.39 0.94 1.54
N GLU A 49 -13.54 1.85 0.57
CA GLU A 49 -14.81 2.52 0.27
C GLU A 49 -15.85 1.58 -0.37
N GLU A 50 -17.13 1.98 -0.35
CA GLU A 50 -18.22 1.20 -0.95
C GLU A 50 -17.97 0.94 -2.44
N GLU A 51 -17.53 1.97 -3.16
CA GLU A 51 -17.07 1.87 -4.55
C GLU A 51 -15.55 1.81 -4.63
N PRO A 52 -14.95 0.95 -5.47
CA PRO A 52 -13.50 0.94 -5.67
C PRO A 52 -13.00 2.24 -6.29
N VAL A 53 -12.00 2.86 -5.64
CA VAL A 53 -11.35 4.09 -6.11
C VAL A 53 -9.92 3.77 -6.53
N PHE A 54 -9.57 4.11 -7.77
CA PHE A 54 -8.23 3.87 -8.33
C PHE A 54 -7.11 4.50 -7.50
N GLU A 55 -7.35 5.71 -6.98
CA GLU A 55 -6.40 6.49 -6.18
C GLU A 55 -6.13 5.89 -4.80
N ASN A 56 -6.93 4.90 -4.37
CA ASN A 56 -6.75 4.14 -3.13
C ASN A 56 -6.12 2.75 -3.40
N CYS A 57 -5.67 2.50 -4.64
CA CYS A 57 -5.14 1.22 -5.04
C CYS A 57 -3.62 1.26 -5.28
N LEU A 58 -2.94 0.18 -4.88
CA LEU A 58 -1.54 -0.10 -5.15
C LEU A 58 -1.36 -1.38 -5.97
N PHE A 59 -0.25 -1.49 -6.70
CA PHE A 59 0.14 -2.70 -7.41
C PHE A 59 1.24 -3.44 -6.66
N LEU A 60 0.87 -4.49 -5.94
CA LEU A 60 1.74 -5.11 -4.94
C LEU A 60 2.00 -6.58 -5.24
N CYS A 61 3.19 -7.03 -4.87
CA CYS A 61 3.48 -8.47 -4.80
C CYS A 61 2.79 -9.12 -3.61
N ASP A 62 2.60 -10.43 -3.68
CA ASP A 62 1.88 -11.19 -2.64
C ASP A 62 2.53 -11.04 -1.25
N ASP A 63 3.85 -10.85 -1.17
CA ASP A 63 4.56 -10.70 0.11
C ASP A 63 4.31 -9.34 0.76
N CYS A 64 4.32 -8.25 -0.02
CA CYS A 64 3.93 -6.94 0.49
C CYS A 64 2.47 -6.93 0.97
N ILE A 65 1.56 -7.60 0.25
CA ILE A 65 0.15 -7.72 0.67
C ILE A 65 0.05 -8.47 2.01
N LYS A 66 0.80 -9.57 2.19
CA LYS A 66 0.83 -10.30 3.47
C LYS A 66 1.34 -9.43 4.62
N ILE A 67 2.39 -8.65 4.36
CA ILE A 67 2.99 -7.72 5.33
C ILE A 67 1.97 -6.65 5.74
N LEU A 68 1.33 -5.97 4.78
CA LEU A 68 0.32 -4.94 5.08
C LEU A 68 -0.87 -5.49 5.87
N ASN A 69 -1.30 -6.73 5.57
CA ASN A 69 -2.37 -7.38 6.32
C ASN A 69 -1.93 -7.88 7.71
N ASN A 70 -0.61 -7.97 7.99
CA ASN A 70 -0.06 -8.52 9.23
C ASN A 70 1.15 -7.74 9.75
N ILE A 71 1.09 -6.40 9.74
CA ILE A 71 2.21 -5.52 10.12
C ILE A 71 2.79 -5.92 11.48
N LYS A 72 1.93 -6.15 12.48
CA LYS A 72 2.33 -6.54 13.85
C LYS A 72 3.05 -7.89 13.94
N LYS A 73 3.00 -8.76 12.93
CA LYS A 73 3.68 -10.06 12.92
C LYS A 73 4.90 -10.12 12.00
N SER A 74 5.10 -9.08 11.19
CA SER A 74 6.20 -9.00 10.23
C SER A 74 7.54 -8.84 10.95
N GLN A 75 8.60 -9.42 10.39
CA GLN A 75 9.95 -9.37 10.95
C GLN A 75 10.66 -8.09 10.53
N GLU A 76 11.66 -7.67 11.32
CA GLU A 76 12.40 -6.42 11.08
C GLU A 76 12.97 -6.35 9.66
N ASN A 77 13.64 -7.42 9.22
CA ASN A 77 14.29 -7.47 7.90
C ASN A 77 13.29 -7.36 6.74
N GLU A 78 12.07 -7.88 6.92
CA GLU A 78 11.02 -7.83 5.90
C GLU A 78 10.48 -6.41 5.73
N LEU A 79 10.61 -5.55 6.75
CA LEU A 79 10.06 -4.20 6.77
C LEU A 79 11.07 -3.14 6.31
N ARG A 80 12.35 -3.50 6.15
CA ARG A 80 13.42 -2.53 5.83
C ARG A 80 13.21 -1.78 4.53
N PHE A 81 12.54 -2.39 3.55
CA PHE A 81 12.22 -1.72 2.29
C PHE A 81 11.35 -0.46 2.48
N LEU A 82 10.63 -0.34 3.61
CA LEU A 82 9.79 0.82 3.91
C LEU A 82 10.58 2.13 4.00
N GLY A 83 11.85 2.05 4.39
CA GLY A 83 12.74 3.19 4.44
C GLY A 83 13.01 3.80 3.07
N ASP A 84 12.99 3.00 2.00
CA ASP A 84 13.11 3.50 0.63
C ASP A 84 11.74 3.94 0.09
N SER A 85 10.68 3.17 0.37
CA SER A 85 9.36 3.42 -0.21
C SER A 85 8.65 4.65 0.37
N MET A 86 9.02 5.10 1.57
CA MET A 86 8.55 6.38 2.12
C MET A 86 9.00 7.61 1.30
N TRP A 87 9.98 7.45 0.40
CA TRP A 87 10.44 8.51 -0.50
C TRP A 87 9.84 8.41 -1.91
N SER A 88 8.86 7.53 -2.09
CA SER A 88 8.20 7.35 -3.39
C SER A 88 7.55 8.65 -3.89
N GLU A 89 7.68 8.91 -5.18
CA GLU A 89 6.96 9.98 -5.88
C GLU A 89 5.46 9.69 -6.00
N VAL A 90 5.03 8.44 -5.77
CA VAL A 90 3.61 8.08 -5.73
C VAL A 90 3.07 8.38 -4.33
N PRO A 91 2.18 9.37 -4.16
CA PRO A 91 1.74 9.84 -2.83
C PRO A 91 1.13 8.73 -1.97
N LEU A 92 0.31 7.85 -2.57
CA LEU A 92 -0.28 6.71 -1.86
C LEU A 92 0.79 5.71 -1.36
N VAL A 93 1.85 5.47 -2.13
CA VAL A 93 2.95 4.58 -1.72
C VAL A 93 3.69 5.18 -0.53
N LYS A 94 4.06 6.47 -0.64
CA LYS A 94 4.71 7.23 0.42
C LYS A 94 3.87 7.19 1.71
N ALA A 95 2.59 7.57 1.63
CA ALA A 95 1.68 7.59 2.76
C ALA A 95 1.49 6.19 3.38
N THR A 96 1.30 5.16 2.56
CA THR A 96 1.20 3.76 3.05
C THR A 96 2.46 3.33 3.78
N SER A 97 3.64 3.71 3.25
CA SER A 97 4.93 3.37 3.87
C SER A 97 5.09 4.05 5.23
N ILE A 98 4.79 5.34 5.30
CA ILE A 98 4.81 6.14 6.54
C ILE A 98 3.82 5.58 7.56
N TYR A 99 2.61 5.24 7.15
CA TYR A 99 1.61 4.61 8.01
C TYR A 99 2.16 3.32 8.64
N VAL A 100 2.75 2.43 7.84
CA VAL A 100 3.33 1.18 8.35
C VAL A 100 4.51 1.45 9.29
N LEU A 101 5.37 2.41 8.97
CA LEU A 101 6.47 2.84 9.83
C LEU A 101 5.95 3.34 11.19
N GLU A 102 4.87 4.14 11.20
CA GLU A 102 4.25 4.63 12.44
C GLU A 102 3.69 3.50 13.30
N GLN A 103 3.21 2.40 12.69
CA GLN A 103 2.72 1.23 13.42
C GLN A 103 3.84 0.40 14.08
N ILE A 104 5.09 0.54 13.62
CA ILE A 104 6.22 -0.28 14.08
C ILE A 104 7.31 0.53 14.80
N LYS A 105 7.23 1.86 14.82
CA LYS A 105 8.26 2.75 15.39
C LYS A 105 8.59 2.46 16.86
N ASP A 106 7.62 2.02 17.65
CA ASP A 106 7.82 1.67 19.07
C ASP A 106 8.50 0.30 19.24
N ARG A 107 8.43 -0.55 18.21
CA ARG A 107 9.07 -1.87 18.19
C ARG A 107 10.49 -1.81 17.64
N TYR A 108 10.72 -0.98 16.61
CA TYR A 108 11.99 -0.90 15.92
C TYR A 108 12.49 0.54 15.84
N HIS A 109 13.58 0.83 16.53
CA HIS A 109 14.13 2.19 16.65
C HIS A 109 14.40 2.86 15.30
N TRP A 110 14.94 2.10 14.33
CA TRP A 110 15.22 2.61 12.99
C TRP A 110 13.99 3.16 12.27
N ALA A 111 12.80 2.63 12.54
CA ALA A 111 11.58 3.11 11.90
C ALA A 111 11.22 4.49 12.43
N ASN A 112 11.49 4.76 13.71
CA ASN A 112 11.36 6.09 14.28
C ASN A 112 12.38 7.07 13.67
N GLU A 113 13.65 6.66 13.55
CA GLU A 113 14.70 7.50 12.92
C GLU A 113 14.37 7.85 11.45
N MET A 114 13.78 6.92 10.71
CA MET A 114 13.30 7.19 9.34
C MET A 114 12.15 8.21 9.34
N LEU A 115 11.18 8.07 10.24
CA LEU A 115 10.05 8.99 10.35
C LEU A 115 10.46 10.41 10.75
N GLU A 116 11.48 10.57 11.59
CA GLU A 116 12.00 11.90 11.98
C GLU A 116 12.50 12.71 10.79
N ASN A 117 12.94 12.04 9.71
CA ASN A 117 13.39 12.68 8.48
C ASN A 117 12.27 12.79 7.43
N ALA A 118 11.11 12.16 7.63
CA ALA A 118 10.05 12.11 6.65
C ALA A 118 9.51 13.51 6.33
N TYR A 119 9.52 13.86 5.04
CA TYR A 119 8.83 15.06 4.57
C TYR A 119 7.36 14.72 4.26
N LEU A 120 6.45 15.40 4.95
CA LEU A 120 5.00 15.22 4.79
C LEU A 120 4.43 16.45 4.08
N ASP A 121 4.31 16.37 2.76
CA ASP A 121 3.56 17.34 1.97
C ASP A 121 2.05 17.24 2.23
N GLU A 122 1.30 18.26 1.80
CA GLU A 122 -0.15 18.38 2.03
C GLU A 122 -0.91 17.16 1.49
N GLU A 123 -0.61 16.72 0.27
CA GLU A 123 -1.23 15.54 -0.34
C GLU A 123 -0.95 14.26 0.49
N THR A 124 0.29 14.10 0.96
CA THR A 124 0.65 12.97 1.84
C THR A 124 -0.13 12.99 3.16
N LEU A 125 -0.29 14.17 3.77
CA LEU A 125 -1.06 14.34 5.01
C LEU A 125 -2.54 14.05 4.81
N GLU A 126 -3.13 14.50 3.71
CA GLU A 126 -4.52 14.19 3.35
C GLU A 126 -4.74 12.68 3.20
N ILE A 127 -3.84 12.00 2.48
CA ILE A 127 -3.92 10.54 2.31
C ILE A 127 -3.75 9.83 3.65
N LEU A 128 -2.78 10.24 4.48
CA LEU A 128 -2.59 9.68 5.83
C LEU A 128 -3.85 9.84 6.69
N GLY A 129 -4.52 10.99 6.63
CA GLY A 129 -5.77 11.23 7.34
C GLY A 129 -6.92 10.33 6.88
N ARG A 130 -6.89 9.88 5.61
CA ARG A 130 -7.87 8.94 5.06
C ARG A 130 -7.58 7.47 5.38
N ILE A 131 -6.30 7.07 5.39
CA ILE A 131 -5.90 5.65 5.57
C ILE A 131 -5.62 5.24 7.03
N LYS A 132 -5.47 6.21 7.94
CA LYS A 132 -5.33 5.98 9.38
C LYS A 132 -6.67 5.63 10.04
#